data_AF-C1N6C2-F1
#
_entry.id   AF-C1N6C2-F1
#
_cell.length_a   1.000
_cell.length_b   1.000
_cell.length_c   1.000
_cell.angle_alpha   90.00
_cell.angle_beta   90.00
_cell.angle_gamma   90.00
#
_symmetry.space_group_name_H-M   'P 1'
#
loop_
_entity.id
_entity.type
_entity.pdbx_description
1 polymer ?
#
loop_
_entity_poly.entity_id
_entity_poly.type
_entity_poly.pdbx_seq_one_letter_code
_entity_poly.pdbx_strand_id
1 'polypeptide(L)'
;MVCAANMNRSMEAHRVLLERGLDVKSYGAGNHVKLPGASRDNPNVFSFGVESYQQIYDALMEQGANGLKDMLERNMKIKPRPQRWQDEPIEVDVVICFEERVFDNVVEDVRGRGGGGGEPLLVINLDVVDSHEEALKAGPRALKLCALIDESEDWECECDEIMDTFQAEEGRRPIYSICYH
;
A
#
# COMPACT_ATOMS: atom_id res chain seq x y z
N MET A 1 4.32 0.22 -1.41
CA MET A 1 2.99 0.65 -0.88
C MET A 1 2.02 -0.52 -0.76
N VAL A 2 1.52 -0.88 0.42
CA VAL A 2 0.68 -2.07 0.62
C VAL A 2 -0.58 -1.77 1.43
N CYS A 3 -1.74 -2.18 0.91
CA CYS A 3 -3.00 -2.17 1.67
C CYS A 3 -3.71 -3.53 1.55
N ALA A 4 -4.98 -3.64 1.95
CA ALA A 4 -5.69 -4.92 1.86
C ALA A 4 -5.94 -5.36 0.41
N ALA A 5 -6.52 -4.50 -0.42
CA ALA A 5 -7.11 -4.86 -1.71
C ALA A 5 -6.38 -4.29 -2.94
N ASN A 6 -5.31 -3.50 -2.75
CA ASN A 6 -4.65 -2.76 -3.82
C ASN A 6 -5.59 -1.89 -4.67
N MET A 7 -6.56 -1.22 -4.02
CA MET A 7 -7.60 -0.44 -4.69
C MET A 7 -7.58 1.03 -4.32
N ASN A 8 -7.57 1.34 -3.02
CA ASN A 8 -7.73 2.70 -2.51
C ASN A 8 -6.40 3.28 -2.00
N ARG A 9 -6.09 3.08 -0.70
CA ARG A 9 -4.93 3.65 0.01
C ARG A 9 -3.58 3.44 -0.70
N SER A 10 -3.24 2.20 -1.05
CA SER A 10 -1.94 1.91 -1.69
C SER A 10 -1.82 2.44 -3.12
N MET A 11 -2.94 2.57 -3.85
CA MET A 11 -2.94 3.12 -5.20
C MET A 11 -2.91 4.65 -5.20
N GLU A 12 -3.56 5.29 -4.23
CA GLU A 12 -3.43 6.74 -4.06
C GLU A 12 -2.01 7.14 -3.67
N ALA A 13 -1.40 6.40 -2.75
CA ALA A 13 0.01 6.61 -2.41
C ALA A 13 0.94 6.32 -3.60
N HIS A 14 0.70 5.23 -4.36
CA HIS A 14 1.45 4.95 -5.59
C HIS A 14 1.40 6.15 -6.54
N ARG A 15 0.21 6.68 -6.83
CA ARG A 15 0.04 7.84 -7.71
C ARG A 15 0.91 9.01 -7.28
N VAL A 16 0.82 9.39 -6.00
CA VAL A 16 1.53 10.56 -5.46
C VAL A 16 3.04 10.39 -5.53
N LEU A 17 3.56 9.21 -5.17
CA LEU A 17 5.00 8.95 -5.23
C LEU A 17 5.51 8.88 -6.68
N LEU A 18 4.74 8.26 -7.58
CA LEU A 18 5.09 8.15 -8.99
C LEU A 18 5.14 9.53 -9.65
N GLU A 19 4.19 10.42 -9.34
CA GLU A 19 4.18 11.82 -9.79
C GLU A 19 5.38 12.63 -9.28
N ARG A 20 6.03 12.18 -8.21
CA ARG A 20 7.26 12.78 -7.68
C ARG A 20 8.54 12.09 -8.17
N GLY A 21 8.41 11.08 -9.04
CA GLY A 21 9.54 10.42 -9.69
C GLY A 21 10.22 9.33 -8.86
N LEU A 22 9.60 8.88 -7.76
CA LEU A 22 10.13 7.75 -6.98
C LEU A 22 9.87 6.43 -7.73
N ASP A 23 10.80 5.47 -7.57
CA ASP A 23 10.53 4.08 -7.95
C ASP A 23 9.56 3.47 -6.94
N VAL A 24 8.31 3.28 -7.36
CA VAL A 24 7.23 2.87 -6.47
C VAL A 24 6.45 1.71 -7.05
N LYS A 25 6.30 0.68 -6.21
CA LYS A 25 5.40 -0.45 -6.45
C LYS A 25 4.26 -0.45 -5.42
N SER A 26 3.10 -0.97 -5.81
CA SER A 26 1.96 -1.11 -4.90
C SER A 26 1.31 -2.48 -4.95
N TYR A 27 0.83 -2.94 -3.80
CA TYR A 27 0.28 -4.29 -3.64
C TYR A 27 -0.92 -4.32 -2.69
N GLY A 28 -1.56 -5.49 -2.66
CA GLY A 28 -2.56 -5.91 -1.69
C GLY A 28 -2.02 -7.08 -0.87
N ALA A 29 -2.27 -7.13 0.44
CA ALA A 29 -1.89 -8.27 1.29
C ALA A 29 -3.08 -9.11 1.77
N GLY A 30 -4.29 -8.80 1.29
CA GLY A 30 -5.49 -9.58 1.55
C GLY A 30 -5.56 -10.86 0.70
N ASN A 31 -6.53 -11.72 0.99
CA ASN A 31 -6.75 -12.95 0.21
C ASN A 31 -7.41 -12.68 -1.16
N HIS A 32 -8.26 -11.65 -1.22
CA HIS A 32 -9.01 -11.27 -2.42
C HIS A 32 -9.17 -9.75 -2.48
N VAL A 33 -9.43 -9.23 -3.68
CA VAL A 33 -9.83 -7.83 -3.88
C VAL A 33 -11.30 -7.71 -3.53
N LYS A 34 -11.61 -7.04 -2.41
CA LYS A 34 -12.98 -6.80 -1.95
C LYS A 34 -13.37 -5.35 -2.18
N LEU A 35 -14.47 -5.13 -2.89
CA LEU A 35 -15.05 -3.81 -3.12
C LEU A 35 -16.47 -3.76 -2.55
N PRO A 36 -16.94 -2.57 -2.11
CA PRO A 36 -18.34 -2.40 -1.70
C PRO A 36 -19.31 -2.89 -2.78
N GLY A 37 -20.36 -3.60 -2.36
CA GLY A 37 -21.45 -4.04 -3.21
C GLY A 37 -22.79 -3.44 -2.77
N ALA A 38 -23.90 -4.03 -3.23
CA ALA A 38 -25.25 -3.53 -2.94
C ALA A 38 -25.60 -3.55 -1.44
N SER A 39 -24.95 -4.41 -0.66
CA SER A 39 -25.06 -4.46 0.80
C SER A 39 -23.73 -4.87 1.43
N ARG A 40 -23.59 -4.66 2.73
CA ARG A 40 -22.38 -5.03 3.48
C ARG A 40 -22.06 -6.53 3.40
N ASP A 41 -23.10 -7.36 3.32
CA ASP A 41 -22.97 -8.82 3.31
C ASP A 41 -22.80 -9.39 1.90
N ASN A 42 -22.91 -8.55 0.86
CA ASN A 42 -22.72 -8.92 -0.53
C ASN A 42 -21.66 -8.03 -1.22
N PRO A 43 -20.39 -8.13 -0.82
CA PRO A 43 -19.31 -7.38 -1.46
C PRO A 43 -18.97 -7.96 -2.84
N ASN A 44 -18.44 -7.10 -3.72
CA ASN A 44 -17.83 -7.53 -4.97
C ASN A 44 -16.45 -8.13 -4.67
N VAL A 45 -16.18 -9.35 -5.13
CA VAL A 45 -14.94 -10.08 -4.85
C VAL A 45 -14.26 -10.47 -6.15
N PHE A 46 -12.99 -10.10 -6.29
CA PHE A 46 -12.14 -10.43 -7.44
C PHE A 46 -10.82 -11.06 -6.98
N SER A 47 -10.14 -11.73 -7.90
CA SER A 47 -8.86 -12.39 -7.63
C SER A 47 -7.69 -11.47 -7.98
N PHE A 48 -6.66 -11.46 -7.14
CA PHE A 48 -5.44 -10.74 -7.48
C PHE A 48 -4.77 -11.35 -8.71
N GLY A 49 -4.16 -10.51 -9.55
CA GLY A 49 -3.42 -10.96 -10.72
C GLY A 49 -4.27 -11.53 -11.86
N VAL A 50 -5.57 -11.79 -11.66
CA VAL A 50 -6.47 -12.34 -12.69
C VAL A 50 -7.21 -11.24 -13.42
N GLU A 51 -8.11 -10.52 -12.74
CA GLU A 51 -8.88 -9.43 -13.34
C GLU A 51 -8.07 -8.13 -13.44
N SER A 52 -8.13 -7.47 -14.60
CA SER A 52 -7.60 -6.11 -14.78
C SER A 52 -8.51 -5.07 -14.11
N TYR A 53 -7.97 -3.89 -13.79
CA TYR A 53 -8.81 -2.79 -13.31
C TYR A 53 -9.88 -2.39 -14.32
N GLN A 54 -9.64 -2.56 -15.63
CA GLN A 54 -10.64 -2.33 -16.68
C GLN A 54 -11.79 -3.35 -16.58
N GLN A 55 -11.47 -4.64 -16.43
CA GLN A 55 -12.51 -5.68 -16.26
C GLN A 55 -13.33 -5.46 -14.99
N ILE A 56 -12.67 -5.07 -13.89
CA ILE A 56 -13.34 -4.71 -12.64
C ILE A 56 -14.23 -3.48 -12.83
N TYR A 57 -13.74 -2.46 -13.55
CA TYR A 57 -14.50 -1.26 -13.89
C TYR A 57 -15.76 -1.61 -14.69
N ASP A 58 -15.63 -2.37 -15.78
CA ASP A 58 -16.76 -2.72 -16.65
C ASP A 58 -17.84 -3.48 -15.86
N ALA A 59 -17.43 -4.48 -15.07
CA ALA A 59 -18.35 -5.27 -14.25
C ALA A 59 -19.09 -4.42 -13.20
N LEU A 60 -18.45 -3.41 -12.62
CA LEU A 60 -19.05 -2.55 -11.60
C LEU A 60 -19.92 -1.44 -12.19
N MET A 61 -19.56 -0.92 -13.37
CA MET A 61 -20.38 0.07 -14.07
C MET A 61 -21.69 -0.54 -14.57
N GLU A 62 -21.67 -1.80 -15.03
CA GLU A 62 -22.89 -2.54 -15.37
C GLU A 62 -23.84 -2.72 -14.18
N GLN A 63 -23.30 -2.82 -12.97
CA GLN A 63 -24.07 -2.93 -11.72
C GLN A 63 -24.50 -1.57 -11.14
N GLY A 64 -24.12 -0.45 -11.78
CA GLY A 64 -24.46 0.90 -11.33
C GLY A 64 -23.63 1.40 -10.14
N ALA A 65 -22.46 0.83 -9.87
CA ALA A 65 -21.58 1.20 -8.76
C ALA A 65 -20.73 2.46 -9.05
N ASN A 66 -21.39 3.57 -9.40
CA ASN A 66 -20.74 4.81 -9.86
C ASN A 66 -19.79 5.44 -8.82
N GLY A 67 -19.97 5.16 -7.52
CA GLY A 67 -19.12 5.72 -6.45
C GLY A 67 -17.66 5.23 -6.46
N LEU A 68 -17.34 4.19 -7.23
CA LEU A 68 -15.98 3.65 -7.38
C LEU A 68 -15.31 4.04 -8.70
N LYS A 69 -16.02 4.76 -9.57
CA LYS A 69 -15.61 5.07 -10.93
C LYS A 69 -14.25 5.78 -10.96
N ASP A 70 -14.13 6.91 -10.29
CA ASP A 70 -12.93 7.75 -10.31
C ASP A 70 -11.70 7.00 -9.74
N MET A 71 -11.93 6.17 -8.71
CA MET A 71 -10.89 5.34 -8.11
C MET A 71 -10.33 4.32 -9.11
N LEU A 72 -11.20 3.66 -9.87
CA LEU A 72 -10.79 2.65 -10.85
C LEU A 72 -10.16 3.30 -12.09
N GLU A 73 -10.69 4.43 -12.56
CA GLU A 73 -10.08 5.21 -13.65
C GLU A 73 -8.67 5.68 -13.30
N ARG A 74 -8.45 6.10 -12.06
CA ARG A 74 -7.10 6.39 -11.55
C ARG A 74 -6.22 5.14 -11.59
N ASN A 75 -6.70 4.01 -11.07
CA ASN A 75 -5.91 2.78 -10.97
C ASN A 75 -5.46 2.26 -12.35
N MET A 76 -6.34 2.31 -13.35
CA MET A 76 -6.05 1.91 -14.73
C MET A 76 -4.90 2.70 -15.37
N LYS A 77 -4.73 3.98 -15.00
CA LYS A 77 -3.63 4.82 -15.49
C LYS A 77 -2.28 4.50 -14.85
N ILE A 78 -2.29 3.84 -13.69
CA ILE A 78 -1.08 3.53 -12.92
C ILE A 78 -0.54 2.15 -13.31
N LYS A 79 -1.39 1.12 -13.30
CA LYS A 79 -0.99 -0.25 -13.65
C LYS A 79 -2.20 -1.08 -14.09
N PRO A 80 -2.02 -2.21 -14.79
CA PRO A 80 -3.15 -2.92 -15.41
C PRO A 80 -4.05 -3.68 -14.44
N ARG A 81 -3.52 -4.17 -13.31
CA ARG A 81 -4.27 -5.05 -12.38
C ARG A 81 -3.80 -4.92 -10.93
N PRO A 82 -4.67 -5.21 -9.95
CA PRO A 82 -4.25 -5.35 -8.56
C PRO A 82 -3.33 -6.57 -8.41
N GLN A 83 -2.25 -6.41 -7.66
CA GLN A 83 -1.25 -7.46 -7.42
C GLN A 83 -1.19 -7.78 -5.93
N ARG A 84 -0.94 -9.05 -5.62
CA ARG A 84 -0.84 -9.52 -4.24
C ARG A 84 0.61 -9.56 -3.81
N TRP A 85 0.90 -8.99 -2.64
CA TRP A 85 2.25 -8.95 -2.06
C TRP A 85 2.87 -10.34 -1.98
N GLN A 86 2.12 -11.31 -1.45
CA GLN A 86 2.60 -12.68 -1.23
C GLN A 86 2.95 -13.43 -2.53
N ASP A 87 2.45 -12.98 -3.68
CA ASP A 87 2.64 -13.65 -4.97
C ASP A 87 3.74 -13.00 -5.83
N GLU A 88 4.32 -11.90 -5.35
CA GLU A 88 5.27 -11.06 -6.09
C GLU A 88 6.66 -11.11 -5.42
N PRO A 89 7.76 -10.97 -6.18
CA PRO A 89 9.10 -10.88 -5.60
C PRO A 89 9.26 -9.59 -4.77
N ILE A 90 10.08 -9.67 -3.72
CA ILE A 90 10.44 -8.50 -2.90
C ILE A 90 11.63 -7.82 -3.59
N GLU A 91 11.38 -6.68 -4.19
CA GLU A 91 12.37 -5.88 -4.94
C GLU A 91 12.19 -4.40 -4.58
N VAL A 92 12.29 -4.09 -3.28
CA VAL A 92 12.10 -2.77 -2.69
C VAL A 92 12.90 -2.68 -1.40
N ASP A 93 13.33 -1.48 -1.02
CA ASP A 93 14.05 -1.23 0.24
C ASP A 93 13.11 -0.86 1.40
N VAL A 94 11.98 -0.21 1.06
CA VAL A 94 11.00 0.28 2.04
C VAL A 94 9.57 -0.16 1.67
N VAL A 95 8.87 -0.71 2.65
CA VAL A 95 7.46 -1.12 2.53
C VAL A 95 6.59 -0.32 3.48
N ILE A 96 5.77 0.57 2.94
CA ILE A 96 4.74 1.27 3.72
C ILE A 96 3.38 0.56 3.59
N CYS A 97 2.89 0.08 4.73
CA CYS A 97 1.59 -0.54 4.96
C CYS A 97 0.58 0.50 5.49
N PHE A 98 -0.70 0.36 5.14
CA PHE A 98 -1.75 1.34 5.51
C PHE A 98 -2.74 0.86 6.58
N GLU A 99 -2.50 -0.30 7.18
CA GLU A 99 -3.23 -0.84 8.33
C GLU A 99 -2.38 -1.90 9.02
N GLU A 100 -2.53 -2.02 10.35
CA GLU A 100 -1.72 -2.91 11.19
C GLU A 100 -1.81 -4.38 10.76
N ARG A 101 -3.00 -4.85 10.39
CA ARG A 101 -3.19 -6.22 9.88
C ARG A 101 -2.38 -6.50 8.60
N VAL A 102 -2.29 -5.51 7.71
CA VAL A 102 -1.49 -5.64 6.48
C VAL A 102 -0.01 -5.63 6.82
N PHE A 103 0.40 -4.80 7.77
CA PHE A 103 1.76 -4.79 8.30
C PHE A 103 2.16 -6.16 8.87
N ASP A 104 1.33 -6.75 9.73
CA ASP A 104 1.57 -8.09 10.29
C ASP A 104 1.71 -9.14 9.19
N ASN A 105 0.79 -9.15 8.21
CA ASN A 105 0.84 -10.08 7.08
C ASN A 105 2.12 -9.92 6.25
N VAL A 106 2.58 -8.69 6.02
CA VAL A 106 3.79 -8.41 5.26
C VAL A 106 5.03 -8.88 6.05
N VAL A 107 5.12 -8.55 7.34
CA VAL A 107 6.24 -8.96 8.19
C VAL A 107 6.31 -10.49 8.31
N GLU A 108 5.16 -11.17 8.46
CA GLU A 108 5.09 -12.63 8.50
C GLU A 108 5.55 -13.25 7.17
N ASP A 109 5.09 -12.72 6.03
CA ASP A 109 5.46 -13.19 4.70
C ASP A 109 6.96 -13.01 4.42
N VAL A 110 7.53 -11.84 4.73
CA VAL A 110 8.96 -11.57 4.55
C VAL A 110 9.80 -12.56 5.37
N ARG A 111 9.44 -12.77 6.64
CA ARG A 111 10.13 -13.74 7.51
C ARG A 111 9.97 -15.19 7.02
N GLY A 112 8.80 -15.53 6.47
CA GLY A 112 8.47 -16.86 5.97
C GLY A 112 9.20 -17.24 4.68
N ARG A 113 9.59 -16.27 3.85
CA ARG A 113 10.34 -16.51 2.61
C ARG A 113 11.79 -16.95 2.84
N GLY A 114 12.29 -16.82 4.06
CA GLY A 114 13.66 -17.20 4.44
C GLY A 114 14.68 -16.20 3.88
N GLY A 115 15.12 -15.26 4.71
CA GLY A 115 16.09 -14.22 4.34
C GLY A 115 17.35 -14.82 3.72
N GLY A 116 17.50 -14.64 2.41
CA GLY A 116 18.58 -15.19 1.61
C GLY A 116 19.56 -14.13 1.10
N GLY A 117 19.18 -12.85 1.08
CA GLY A 117 19.99 -11.72 0.62
C GLY A 117 20.79 -11.03 1.72
N GLY A 118 20.30 -11.03 2.96
CA GLY A 118 20.92 -10.33 4.09
C GLY A 118 20.79 -8.81 4.02
N GLU A 119 20.14 -8.29 2.99
CA GLU A 119 19.86 -6.86 2.82
C GLU A 119 18.65 -6.47 3.69
N PRO A 120 18.73 -5.33 4.40
CA PRO A 120 17.67 -4.89 5.28
C PRO A 120 16.46 -4.37 4.49
N LEU A 121 15.27 -4.74 4.95
CA LEU A 121 13.99 -4.28 4.43
C LEU A 121 13.25 -3.52 5.54
N LEU A 122 13.03 -2.22 5.35
CA LEU A 122 12.27 -1.42 6.30
C LEU A 122 10.77 -1.57 6.03
N VAL A 123 10.05 -2.23 6.93
CA VAL A 123 8.58 -2.32 6.88
C VAL A 123 7.99 -1.34 7.88
N ILE A 124 7.08 -0.47 7.43
CA ILE A 124 6.44 0.57 8.24
C ILE A 124 4.93 0.47 8.09
N ASN A 125 4.19 0.67 9.18
CA ASN A 125 2.75 0.88 9.13
C ASN A 125 2.42 2.34 9.40
N LEU A 126 1.79 2.97 8.41
CA LEU A 126 1.17 4.27 8.48
C LEU A 126 -0.35 4.07 8.48
N ASP A 127 -0.96 3.99 9.65
CA ASP A 127 -2.38 3.65 9.77
C ASP A 127 -3.28 4.72 9.13
N VAL A 128 -4.03 4.32 8.11
CA VAL A 128 -4.95 5.18 7.35
C VAL A 128 -6.30 4.48 7.25
N VAL A 129 -7.35 5.19 7.67
CA VAL A 129 -8.74 4.72 7.57
C VAL A 129 -9.10 4.50 6.10
N ASP A 130 -9.77 3.38 5.79
CA ASP A 130 -10.13 3.04 4.41
C ASP A 130 -11.36 3.82 3.92
N SER A 131 -11.14 5.09 3.64
CA SER A 131 -12.12 5.99 3.01
C SER A 131 -11.46 6.75 1.85
N HIS A 132 -12.27 7.41 1.02
CA HIS A 132 -11.74 8.23 -0.06
C HIS A 132 -10.94 9.43 0.48
N GLU A 133 -11.48 10.16 1.45
CA GLU A 133 -10.87 11.36 2.02
C GLU A 133 -9.54 11.08 2.73
N GLU A 134 -9.48 9.99 3.50
CA GLU A 134 -8.26 9.62 4.22
C GLU A 134 -7.20 9.02 3.29
N ALA A 135 -7.61 8.33 2.21
CA ALA A 135 -6.67 7.84 1.21
C ALA A 135 -5.94 8.98 0.48
N LEU A 136 -6.62 10.12 0.21
CA LEU A 136 -5.99 11.31 -0.37
C LEU A 136 -4.87 11.88 0.52
N LYS A 137 -4.96 11.68 1.83
CA LYS A 137 -3.92 12.07 2.80
C LYS A 137 -2.79 11.04 2.89
N ALA A 138 -3.04 9.79 2.51
CA ALA A 138 -2.06 8.71 2.59
C ALA A 138 -0.83 8.97 1.72
N GLY A 139 -1.03 9.48 0.49
CA GLY A 139 0.06 9.73 -0.45
C GLY A 139 1.06 10.79 0.02
N PRO A 140 0.61 12.02 0.37
CA PRO A 140 1.51 13.05 0.90
C PRO A 140 2.24 12.62 2.17
N ARG A 141 1.58 11.88 3.06
CA ARG A 141 2.20 11.33 4.28
C ARG A 141 3.25 10.26 3.99
N ALA A 142 2.94 9.32 3.10
CA ALA A 142 3.90 8.31 2.68
C ALA A 142 5.12 8.94 2.00
N LEU A 143 4.90 9.93 1.12
CA LEU A 143 5.96 10.67 0.45
C LEU A 143 6.88 11.38 1.45
N LYS A 144 6.30 12.03 2.46
CA LYS A 144 7.06 12.69 3.52
C LYS A 144 7.92 11.71 4.32
N LEU A 145 7.39 10.53 4.64
CA LEU A 145 8.15 9.51 5.31
C LEU A 145 9.32 9.00 4.45
N CYS A 146 9.08 8.77 3.15
CA CYS A 146 10.15 8.44 2.20
C CYS A 146 11.22 9.55 2.15
N ALA A 147 10.83 10.83 2.13
CA ALA A 147 11.78 11.93 2.14
C ALA A 147 12.65 11.96 3.40
N LEU A 148 12.07 11.74 4.59
CA LEU A 148 12.84 11.66 5.83
C LEU A 148 13.83 10.49 5.84
N ILE A 149 13.47 9.36 5.23
CA ILE A 149 14.36 8.20 5.09
C ILE A 149 15.48 8.49 4.08
N ASP A 150 15.15 9.08 2.93
CA ASP A 150 16.12 9.43 1.88
C ASP A 150 17.10 10.53 2.31
N GLU A 151 16.70 11.42 3.24
CA GLU A 151 17.56 12.47 3.81
C GLU A 151 18.56 11.93 4.86
N SER A 152 18.32 10.72 5.40
CA SER A 152 19.19 10.09 6.40
C SER A 152 20.41 9.44 5.73
N GLU A 153 21.59 9.67 6.31
CA GLU A 153 22.82 8.99 5.86
C GLU A 153 22.90 7.54 6.38
N ASP A 154 22.24 7.25 7.49
CA ASP A 154 22.21 5.93 8.16
C ASP A 154 20.83 5.68 8.77
N TRP A 155 19.85 5.44 7.91
CA TRP A 155 18.46 5.25 8.33
C TRP A 155 18.28 4.05 9.26
N GLU A 156 19.18 3.06 9.22
CA GLU A 156 19.15 1.87 10.09
C GLU A 156 19.39 2.25 11.55
N CYS A 157 20.35 3.15 11.79
CA CYS A 157 20.62 3.73 13.11
C CYS A 157 19.63 4.84 13.49
N GLU A 158 19.09 5.58 12.51
CA GLU A 158 18.27 6.77 12.74
C GLU A 158 16.75 6.52 12.69
N CYS A 159 16.32 5.26 12.55
CA CYS A 159 14.91 4.89 12.37
C CYS A 159 14.00 5.49 13.46
N ASP A 160 14.39 5.40 14.72
CA ASP A 160 13.56 5.93 15.82
C ASP A 160 13.44 7.47 15.74
N GLU A 161 14.51 8.20 15.43
CA GLU A 161 14.45 9.66 15.25
C GLU A 161 13.64 10.07 14.03
N ILE A 162 13.69 9.30 12.94
CA ILE A 162 12.85 9.50 11.76
C ILE A 162 11.36 9.37 12.13
N MET A 163 11.00 8.30 12.87
CA MET A 163 9.60 8.09 13.30
C MET A 163 9.13 9.17 14.28
N ASP A 164 9.99 9.64 15.17
CA ASP A 164 9.69 10.70 16.14
C ASP A 164 9.52 12.05 15.44
N THR A 165 10.37 12.35 14.45
CA THR A 165 10.24 13.55 13.59
C THR A 165 8.93 13.52 12.83
N PHE A 166 8.59 12.38 12.22
CA PHE A 166 7.31 12.20 11.54
C PHE A 166 6.13 12.38 12.50
N GLN A 167 6.21 11.82 13.72
CA GLN A 167 5.16 11.98 14.74
C GLN A 167 4.95 13.44 15.12
N ALA A 168 6.03 14.20 15.32
CA ALA A 168 5.95 15.61 15.70
C ALA A 168 5.18 16.44 14.66
N GLU A 169 5.28 16.08 13.38
CA GLU A 169 4.65 16.82 12.29
C GLU A 169 3.27 16.29 11.88
N GLU A 170 3.04 14.97 11.95
CA GLU A 170 1.79 14.33 11.49
C GLU A 170 0.86 13.88 12.64
N GLY A 171 1.32 13.96 13.89
CA GLY A 171 0.53 13.69 15.09
C GLY A 171 0.36 12.21 15.44
N ARG A 172 0.89 11.29 14.63
CA ARG A 172 0.87 9.85 14.91
C ARG A 172 2.21 9.21 14.55
N ARG A 173 2.78 8.47 15.51
CA ARG A 173 4.01 7.71 15.31
C ARG A 173 3.73 6.47 14.46
N PRO A 174 4.44 6.24 13.35
CA PRO A 174 4.39 4.98 12.63
C PRO A 174 4.98 3.85 13.50
N ILE A 175 4.50 2.62 13.31
CA ILE A 175 5.18 1.43 13.83
C ILE A 175 6.03 0.85 12.70
N TYR A 176 7.16 0.25 13.01
CA TYR A 176 8.05 -0.31 12.00
C TYR A 176 8.70 -1.61 12.46
N SER A 177 9.23 -2.36 11.50
CA SER A 177 10.06 -3.53 11.72
C SER A 177 11.13 -3.58 10.63
N ILE A 178 12.37 -3.81 11.04
CA ILE A 178 13.46 -4.12 10.12
C ILE A 178 13.42 -5.64 9.87
N CYS A 179 13.16 -6.00 8.62
CA CYS A 179 13.19 -7.37 8.13
C CYS A 179 14.43 -7.57 7.25
N TYR A 180 14.66 -8.80 6.79
CA TYR A 180 15.75 -9.12 5.88
C TYR A 180 15.20 -10.05 4.81
N HIS A 181 15.49 -9.75 3.55
CA HIS A 181 15.20 -10.66 2.44
C HIS A 181 16.44 -11.48 2.07
#